data_AF-A0A2N1QCU1-F1
#
_entry.id   AF-A0A2N1QCU1-F1
#
_cell.length_a   1.000
_cell.length_b   1.000
_cell.length_c   1.000
_cell.angle_alpha   90.00
_cell.angle_beta   90.00
_cell.angle_gamma   90.00
#
_symmetry.space_group_name_H-M   'P 1'
#
loop_
_entity.id
_entity.type
_entity.pdbx_description
1 polymer ?
#
loop_
_entity_poly.entity_id
_entity_poly.type
_entity_poly.pdbx_seq_one_letter_code
_entity_poly.pdbx_strand_id
1 'polypeptide(L)'
;MARVQQVKEQNKKTAVNNKNNTAKSKAELAKTNPKREATKNEILFFRLGMSIIALTLITVAIIFTIRYFMNNDEEVVVYEDLIHITTNDLKYLTYDDGSGVYGDFAYFNGLADKEDLAEVINTNNLIYVYFYRSSKINEEIQTIIEGLDLEGKAFLLLDLDKNTNVFDLTEKGDFTLDNTRDNMLLIFNVEAQTFQLEIRVVDIVREINKL
;
A
#
# COMPACT_ATOMS: atom_id res chain seq x y z
N MET A 1 -5.61 89.86 60.59
CA MET A 1 -5.03 88.54 60.23
C MET A 1 -5.18 87.62 61.43
N ALA A 2 -5.43 86.32 61.17
CA ALA A 2 -6.06 85.29 62.02
C ALA A 2 -5.55 85.23 63.49
N ARG A 3 -6.40 85.24 64.54
CA ARG A 3 -7.37 84.25 65.08
C ARG A 3 -6.78 82.94 65.63
N VAL A 4 -6.77 82.88 66.97
CA VAL A 4 -7.16 81.78 67.90
C VAL A 4 -6.23 80.56 68.09
N GLN A 5 -5.35 80.69 69.09
CA GLN A 5 -5.31 80.01 70.40
C GLN A 5 -5.98 78.63 70.66
N GLN A 6 -5.26 77.84 71.49
CA GLN A 6 -5.65 76.73 72.39
C GLN A 6 -5.52 75.29 71.84
N VAL A 7 -4.52 74.48 72.26
CA VAL A 7 -4.14 73.94 73.59
C VAL A 7 -5.01 72.76 74.03
N LYS A 8 -4.37 71.59 74.27
CA LYS A 8 -4.49 70.66 75.43
C LYS A 8 -3.98 69.26 75.03
N GLU A 9 -2.89 68.76 75.65
CA GLU A 9 -2.86 67.86 76.82
C GLU A 9 -3.35 66.43 76.45
N GLN A 10 -2.76 65.30 76.85
CA GLN A 10 -1.99 64.93 78.04
C GLN A 10 -1.53 63.45 77.87
N ASN A 11 -0.63 63.00 78.76
CA ASN A 11 -0.38 61.61 79.18
C ASN A 11 0.71 60.75 78.50
N LYS A 12 1.95 60.99 78.96
CA LYS A 12 2.72 60.12 79.87
C LYS A 12 2.49 58.59 79.75
N LYS A 13 3.56 57.83 79.46
CA LYS A 13 4.26 56.95 80.44
C LYS A 13 5.41 56.15 79.81
N THR A 14 6.56 56.27 80.46
CA THR A 14 7.74 55.39 80.40
C THR A 14 7.44 54.02 81.03
N ALA A 15 7.98 52.93 80.46
CA ALA A 15 8.75 51.87 81.14
C ALA A 15 8.68 50.49 80.44
N VAL A 16 9.85 50.08 79.91
CA VAL A 16 10.53 48.76 79.94
C VAL A 16 9.68 47.49 80.20
N ASN A 17 9.75 46.52 79.27
CA ASN A 17 10.10 45.10 79.54
C ASN A 17 10.14 44.31 78.21
N ASN A 18 11.32 43.84 77.79
CA ASN A 18 11.91 42.52 78.07
C ASN A 18 11.32 41.36 77.23
N LYS A 19 12.23 40.67 76.54
CA LYS A 19 12.22 39.23 76.20
C LYS A 19 10.94 38.66 75.57
N ASN A 20 11.03 38.26 74.30
CA ASN A 20 11.26 36.86 73.97
C ASN A 20 11.17 36.62 72.47
N ASN A 21 12.10 35.79 71.99
CA ASN A 21 11.97 35.05 70.75
C ASN A 21 10.63 34.33 70.70
N THR A 22 9.82 34.63 69.69
CA THR A 22 8.91 33.66 69.11
C THR A 22 9.23 33.58 67.63
N ALA A 23 9.89 32.47 67.28
CA ALA A 23 10.08 32.02 65.92
C ALA A 23 8.72 32.03 65.21
N LYS A 24 8.55 32.95 64.26
CA LYS A 24 7.43 32.89 63.34
C LYS A 24 7.60 31.64 62.49
N SER A 25 6.58 30.80 62.56
CA SER A 25 6.52 29.50 61.91
C SER A 25 6.74 29.65 60.41
N LYS A 26 7.29 28.59 59.79
CA LYS A 26 7.42 28.43 58.33
C LYS A 26 6.10 28.60 57.54
N ALA A 27 4.97 28.84 58.22
CA ALA A 27 3.66 29.05 57.62
C ALA A 27 3.37 30.50 57.19
N GLU A 28 4.16 31.50 57.62
CA GLU A 28 4.00 32.89 57.15
C GLU A 28 4.78 33.24 55.86
N LEU A 29 5.65 32.34 55.37
CA LEU A 29 6.38 32.51 54.11
C LEU A 29 5.62 32.02 52.87
N ALA A 30 4.48 31.33 53.05
CA ALA A 30 3.74 30.69 51.96
C ALA A 30 2.60 31.54 51.38
N LYS A 31 2.42 32.79 51.81
CA LYS A 31 1.31 33.67 51.38
C LYS A 31 1.79 35.01 50.79
N THR A 32 2.78 34.99 49.91
CA THR A 32 3.03 36.10 48.96
C THR A 32 3.80 35.60 47.75
N ASN A 33 3.26 34.60 47.03
CA ASN A 33 3.62 34.48 45.62
C ASN A 33 2.55 35.25 44.84
N PRO A 34 2.79 36.51 44.44
CA PRO A 34 1.89 37.15 43.49
C PRO A 34 1.82 36.23 42.27
N LYS A 35 0.61 35.97 41.76
CA LYS A 35 0.45 35.39 40.43
C LYS A 35 1.21 36.32 39.48
N ARG A 36 2.45 35.93 39.13
CA ARG A 36 3.27 36.68 38.19
C ARG A 36 2.59 36.53 36.84
N GLU A 37 1.96 37.60 36.38
CA GLU A 37 1.46 37.67 35.02
C GLU A 37 2.65 37.55 34.06
N ALA A 38 2.48 36.77 32.99
CA ALA A 38 3.52 36.56 32.02
C ALA A 38 3.94 37.91 31.42
N THR A 39 5.24 38.16 31.37
CA THR A 39 5.78 39.38 30.78
C THR A 39 5.51 39.40 29.28
N LYS A 40 5.44 40.59 28.68
CA LYS A 40 5.19 40.74 27.22
C LYS A 40 6.16 39.90 26.38
N ASN A 41 7.41 39.78 26.82
CA ASN A 41 8.42 38.96 26.16
C ASN A 41 8.14 37.46 26.32
N GLU A 42 7.76 36.99 27.52
CA GLU A 42 7.38 35.58 27.74
C GLU A 42 6.15 35.18 26.91
N ILE A 43 5.15 36.06 26.78
CA ILE A 43 3.99 35.83 25.92
C ILE A 43 4.40 35.74 24.45
N LEU A 44 5.34 36.57 24.02
CA LEU A 44 5.83 36.61 22.65
C LEU A 44 6.66 35.35 22.32
N PHE A 45 7.50 34.89 23.25
CA PHE A 45 8.23 33.62 23.13
C PHE A 45 7.29 32.41 23.15
N PHE A 46 6.24 32.42 23.97
CA PHE A 46 5.24 31.36 23.99
C PHE A 46 4.49 31.27 22.66
N ARG A 47 4.08 32.42 22.10
CA ARG A 47 3.42 32.48 20.79
C ARG A 47 4.36 32.00 19.68
N LEU A 48 5.62 32.40 19.70
CA LEU A 48 6.62 31.96 18.72
C LEU A 48 6.88 30.45 18.81
N GLY A 49 7.04 29.92 20.04
CA GLY A 49 7.22 28.48 20.27
C GLY A 49 6.02 27.67 19.78
N MET A 50 4.79 28.12 20.05
CA MET A 50 3.58 27.46 19.55
C MET A 50 3.47 27.51 18.03
N SER A 51 3.88 28.61 17.38
CA SER A 51 3.90 28.70 15.91
C SER A 51 4.90 27.73 15.29
N ILE A 52 6.08 27.55 15.90
CA ILE A 52 7.08 26.59 15.43
C ILE A 52 6.55 25.17 15.57
N ILE A 53 5.93 24.82 16.70
CA ILE A 53 5.31 23.50 16.93
C ILE A 53 4.18 23.23 15.93
N ALA A 54 3.34 24.23 15.64
CA ALA A 54 2.29 24.08 14.64
C ALA A 54 2.85 23.84 13.23
N LEU A 55 3.90 24.58 12.85
CA LEU A 55 4.60 24.40 11.57
C LEU A 55 5.24 23.02 11.44
N THR A 56 5.88 22.51 12.50
CA THR A 56 6.48 21.18 12.46
C THR A 56 5.41 20.09 12.33
N LEU A 57 4.29 20.20 13.03
CA LEU A 57 3.16 19.25 12.90
C LEU A 57 2.58 19.25 11.49
N ILE A 58 2.38 20.42 10.88
CA ILE A 58 1.91 20.54 9.49
C ILE A 58 2.91 19.89 8.54
N THR A 59 4.20 20.17 8.72
CA THR A 59 5.26 19.61 7.85
C THR A 59 5.31 18.09 7.96
N VAL A 60 5.24 17.55 9.17
CA VAL A 60 5.20 16.09 9.41
C VAL A 60 3.94 15.48 8.79
N ALA A 61 2.77 16.11 8.97
CA ALA A 61 1.53 15.64 8.35
C ALA A 61 1.65 15.59 6.83
N ILE A 62 2.18 16.64 6.18
CA ILE A 62 2.42 16.66 4.73
C ILE A 62 3.36 15.53 4.31
N ILE A 63 4.48 15.31 5.03
CA ILE A 63 5.40 14.21 4.74
C ILE A 63 4.72 12.85 4.87
N PHE A 64 3.90 12.64 5.89
CA PHE A 64 3.13 11.42 6.07
C PHE A 64 2.09 11.24 4.98
N THR A 65 1.40 12.30 4.57
CA THR A 65 0.43 12.27 3.46
C THR A 65 1.13 11.93 2.15
N ILE A 66 2.25 12.59 1.83
CA ILE A 66 3.04 12.28 0.64
C ILE A 66 3.54 10.83 0.69
N ARG A 67 4.12 10.39 1.80
CA ARG A 67 4.56 8.99 1.95
C ARG A 67 3.41 8.00 1.86
N TYR A 68 2.24 8.33 2.40
CA TYR A 68 1.05 7.49 2.30
C TYR A 68 0.64 7.34 0.84
N PHE A 69 0.54 8.43 0.07
CA PHE A 69 0.18 8.35 -1.35
C PHE A 69 1.31 7.94 -2.31
N MET A 70 2.58 8.04 -1.90
CA MET A 70 3.73 7.60 -2.70
C MET A 70 4.20 6.17 -2.39
N ASN A 71 3.91 5.65 -1.19
CA ASN A 71 4.24 4.27 -0.80
C ASN A 71 3.04 3.33 -0.82
N ASN A 72 1.81 3.87 -0.92
CA ASN A 72 0.72 3.11 -1.47
C ASN A 72 0.86 3.22 -2.99
N ASP A 73 1.79 2.45 -3.56
CA ASP A 73 1.46 1.85 -4.84
C ASP A 73 0.13 1.15 -4.55
N GLU A 74 -0.99 1.73 -5.01
CA GLU A 74 -2.21 0.94 -5.14
C GLU A 74 -1.74 -0.35 -5.76
N GLU A 75 -2.00 -1.48 -5.11
CA GLU A 75 -1.72 -2.78 -5.68
C GLU A 75 -2.58 -2.79 -6.94
N VAL A 76 -2.00 -2.36 -8.06
CA VAL A 76 -2.70 -2.28 -9.33
C VAL A 76 -2.96 -3.73 -9.62
N VAL A 77 -4.19 -4.18 -9.36
CA VAL A 77 -4.61 -5.54 -9.63
C VAL A 77 -4.71 -5.63 -11.14
N VAL A 78 -3.58 -5.89 -11.77
CA VAL A 78 -3.50 -5.98 -13.22
C VAL A 78 -4.26 -7.23 -13.65
N TYR A 79 -5.11 -7.06 -14.67
CA TYR A 79 -5.90 -8.14 -15.27
C TYR A 79 -7.01 -8.75 -14.40
N GLU A 80 -7.53 -8.04 -13.39
CA GLU A 80 -8.53 -8.58 -12.44
C GLU A 80 -9.73 -9.28 -13.12
N ASP A 81 -10.20 -8.73 -14.23
CA ASP A 81 -11.39 -9.21 -14.96
C ASP A 81 -11.10 -10.36 -15.95
N LEU A 82 -9.85 -10.84 -16.03
CA LEU A 82 -9.43 -11.85 -16.98
C LEU A 82 -9.23 -13.24 -16.33
N ILE A 83 -9.40 -14.29 -17.14
CA ILE A 83 -9.34 -15.68 -16.66
C ILE A 83 -7.91 -16.04 -16.25
N HIS A 84 -7.73 -16.22 -14.95
CA HIS A 84 -6.46 -16.67 -14.37
C HIS A 84 -6.43 -18.17 -14.16
N ILE A 85 -5.31 -18.78 -14.56
CA ILE A 85 -5.04 -20.21 -14.38
C ILE A 85 -3.87 -20.43 -13.43
N THR A 86 -3.85 -21.60 -12.82
CA THR A 86 -2.78 -22.08 -11.94
C THR A 86 -1.81 -22.97 -12.69
N THR A 87 -0.67 -23.29 -12.05
CA THR A 87 0.24 -24.33 -12.56
C THR A 87 -0.46 -25.67 -12.81
N ASN A 88 -1.43 -26.05 -11.96
CA ASN A 88 -2.17 -27.30 -12.15
C ASN A 88 -3.10 -27.23 -13.35
N ASP A 89 -3.77 -26.10 -13.56
CA ASP A 89 -4.61 -25.90 -14.74
C ASP A 89 -3.76 -26.01 -16.02
N LEU A 90 -2.58 -25.37 -16.05
CA LEU A 90 -1.64 -25.49 -17.16
C LEU A 90 -1.19 -26.94 -17.40
N LYS A 91 -0.96 -27.70 -16.33
CA LYS A 91 -0.63 -29.14 -16.42
C LYS A 91 -1.69 -29.89 -17.21
N TYR A 92 -2.97 -29.70 -16.91
CA TYR A 92 -4.05 -30.38 -17.61
C TYR A 92 -4.27 -29.83 -19.02
N LEU A 93 -4.11 -28.52 -19.24
CA LEU A 93 -4.18 -27.91 -20.58
C LEU A 93 -3.10 -28.42 -21.52
N THR A 94 -1.94 -28.79 -20.99
CA THR A 94 -0.75 -29.21 -21.76
C THR A 94 -0.39 -30.68 -21.55
N TYR A 95 -1.30 -31.44 -20.92
CA TYR A 95 -1.10 -32.85 -20.59
C TYR A 95 -0.82 -33.65 -21.85
N ASP A 96 0.24 -34.45 -21.85
CA ASP A 96 0.57 -35.37 -22.94
C ASP A 96 0.15 -36.78 -22.53
N ASP A 97 -0.78 -37.38 -23.27
CA ASP A 97 -1.22 -38.76 -23.05
C ASP A 97 -0.26 -39.80 -23.63
N GLY A 98 0.82 -39.37 -24.29
CA GLY A 98 1.82 -40.20 -24.95
C GLY A 98 1.41 -40.66 -26.35
N SER A 99 0.25 -40.24 -26.86
CA SER A 99 -0.25 -40.54 -28.21
C SER A 99 -0.04 -39.39 -29.20
N GLY A 100 0.53 -38.27 -28.74
CA GLY A 100 0.65 -37.03 -29.52
C GLY A 100 -0.62 -36.18 -29.49
N VAL A 101 -1.55 -36.48 -28.57
CA VAL A 101 -2.70 -35.65 -28.26
C VAL A 101 -2.44 -34.96 -26.92
N TYR A 102 -2.56 -33.65 -26.94
CA TYR A 102 -2.36 -32.79 -25.80
C TYR A 102 -3.68 -32.26 -25.25
N GLY A 103 -3.71 -32.05 -23.95
CA GLY A 103 -4.83 -31.47 -23.21
C GLY A 103 -5.80 -32.52 -22.69
N ASP A 104 -6.07 -32.47 -21.39
CA ASP A 104 -7.17 -33.17 -20.73
C ASP A 104 -8.23 -32.16 -20.28
N PHE A 105 -9.02 -31.67 -21.24
CA PHE A 105 -10.03 -30.63 -20.96
C PHE A 105 -11.21 -31.14 -20.14
N ALA A 106 -11.39 -32.46 -20.05
CA ALA A 106 -12.43 -33.06 -19.23
C ALA A 106 -12.22 -32.78 -17.73
N TYR A 107 -10.98 -32.51 -17.31
CA TYR A 107 -10.63 -32.09 -15.95
C TYR A 107 -11.44 -30.88 -15.48
N PHE A 108 -11.70 -29.91 -16.36
CA PHE A 108 -12.37 -28.66 -16.01
C PHE A 108 -13.89 -28.78 -15.91
N ASN A 109 -14.47 -29.88 -16.40
CA ASN A 109 -15.91 -30.07 -16.44
C ASN A 109 -16.48 -30.28 -15.03
N GLY A 110 -17.42 -29.42 -14.64
CA GLY A 110 -18.12 -29.52 -13.35
C GLY A 110 -17.38 -28.89 -12.17
N LEU A 111 -16.26 -28.19 -12.42
CA LEU A 111 -15.62 -27.31 -11.44
C LEU A 111 -16.30 -25.95 -11.46
N ALA A 112 -17.05 -25.64 -10.40
CA ALA A 112 -17.89 -24.43 -10.33
C ALA A 112 -17.10 -23.12 -10.45
N ASP A 113 -15.82 -23.12 -10.08
CA ASP A 113 -14.91 -21.97 -10.19
C ASP A 113 -14.17 -21.90 -11.53
N LYS A 114 -14.45 -22.82 -12.46
CA LYS A 114 -13.77 -22.94 -13.76
C LYS A 114 -14.76 -23.07 -14.92
N GLU A 115 -16.03 -22.72 -14.73
CA GLU A 115 -17.06 -22.81 -15.77
C GLU A 115 -16.67 -21.97 -17.01
N ASP A 116 -16.28 -20.71 -16.80
CA ASP A 116 -15.83 -19.82 -17.89
C ASP A 116 -14.57 -20.35 -18.58
N LEU A 117 -13.61 -20.88 -17.81
CA LEU A 117 -12.41 -21.52 -18.36
C LEU A 117 -12.78 -22.73 -19.22
N ALA A 118 -13.65 -23.61 -18.72
CA ALA A 118 -14.10 -24.80 -19.43
C ALA A 118 -14.83 -24.42 -20.72
N GLU A 119 -15.64 -23.37 -20.72
CA GLU A 119 -16.31 -22.88 -21.93
C GLU A 119 -15.30 -22.44 -22.99
N VAL A 120 -14.37 -21.53 -22.64
CA VAL A 120 -13.46 -20.96 -23.64
C VAL A 120 -12.49 -21.99 -24.22
N ILE A 121 -11.98 -22.92 -23.42
CA ILE A 121 -11.02 -23.94 -23.91
C ILE A 121 -11.69 -25.01 -24.80
N ASN A 122 -12.98 -25.28 -24.61
CA ASN A 122 -13.71 -26.25 -25.43
C ASN A 122 -14.28 -25.64 -26.72
N THR A 123 -14.35 -24.32 -26.83
CA THR A 123 -14.93 -23.61 -27.98
C THR A 123 -13.89 -22.99 -28.91
N ASN A 124 -12.64 -22.81 -28.44
CA ASN A 124 -11.56 -22.19 -29.21
C ASN A 124 -10.53 -23.22 -29.69
N ASN A 125 -10.09 -23.07 -30.95
CA ASN A 125 -9.02 -23.90 -31.53
C ASN A 125 -7.62 -23.43 -31.09
N LEU A 126 -7.48 -22.14 -30.76
CA LEU A 126 -6.24 -21.54 -30.29
C LEU A 126 -6.44 -21.11 -28.84
N ILE A 127 -5.60 -21.64 -27.96
CA ILE A 127 -5.56 -21.27 -26.54
C ILE A 127 -4.28 -20.50 -26.29
N TYR A 128 -4.41 -19.30 -25.76
CA TYR A 128 -3.31 -18.41 -25.44
C TYR A 128 -3.12 -18.41 -23.93
N VAL A 129 -1.90 -18.68 -23.47
CA VAL A 129 -1.52 -18.54 -22.06
C VAL A 129 -0.42 -17.50 -21.97
N TYR A 130 -0.76 -16.35 -21.41
CA TYR A 130 0.18 -15.28 -21.14
C TYR A 130 0.74 -15.40 -19.72
N PHE A 131 2.05 -15.65 -19.66
CA PHE A 131 2.82 -15.73 -18.42
C PHE A 131 3.36 -14.34 -18.12
N TYR A 132 3.11 -13.84 -16.92
CA TYR A 132 3.58 -12.52 -16.49
C TYR A 132 4.06 -12.58 -15.03
N ARG A 133 4.89 -11.62 -14.61
CA ARG A 133 5.23 -11.40 -13.19
C ARG A 133 4.45 -10.23 -12.64
N SER A 134 3.61 -10.46 -11.64
CA SER A 134 2.89 -9.35 -10.97
C SER A 134 3.82 -8.33 -10.33
N SER A 135 5.02 -8.73 -9.91
CA SER A 135 6.06 -7.82 -9.38
C SER A 135 6.78 -6.99 -10.46
N LYS A 136 6.62 -7.32 -11.75
CA LYS A 136 7.35 -6.69 -12.84
C LYS A 136 6.54 -6.71 -14.14
N ILE A 137 5.44 -5.97 -14.13
CA ILE A 137 4.53 -5.85 -15.27
C ILE A 137 5.19 -5.13 -16.44
N ASN A 138 4.94 -5.64 -17.64
CA ASN A 138 5.28 -4.95 -18.88
C ASN A 138 4.11 -4.04 -19.30
N GLU A 139 4.28 -2.72 -19.13
CA GLU A 139 3.24 -1.72 -19.40
C GLU A 139 2.73 -1.72 -20.86
N GLU A 140 3.59 -2.04 -21.83
CA GLU A 140 3.22 -2.10 -23.25
C GLU A 140 2.24 -3.26 -23.49
N ILE A 141 2.57 -4.46 -23.01
CA ILE A 141 1.71 -5.62 -23.16
C ILE A 141 0.41 -5.45 -22.37
N GLN A 142 0.49 -4.90 -21.14
CA GLN A 142 -0.68 -4.60 -20.33
C GLN A 142 -1.66 -3.69 -21.09
N THR A 143 -1.18 -2.56 -21.61
CA THR A 143 -2.01 -1.59 -22.34
C THR A 143 -2.71 -2.24 -23.53
N ILE A 144 -2.03 -3.15 -24.23
CA ILE A 144 -2.61 -3.86 -25.37
C ILE A 144 -3.69 -4.85 -24.91
N ILE A 145 -3.40 -5.68 -23.90
CA ILE A 145 -4.35 -6.66 -23.38
C ILE A 145 -5.62 -5.96 -22.85
N GLU A 146 -5.46 -4.88 -22.10
CA GLU A 146 -6.58 -4.09 -21.56
C GLU A 146 -7.39 -3.37 -22.66
N GLY A 147 -6.79 -3.15 -23.83
CA GLY A 147 -7.45 -2.54 -24.99
C GLY A 147 -8.18 -3.54 -25.89
N LEU A 148 -8.04 -4.85 -25.66
CA LEU A 148 -8.65 -5.89 -26.47
C LEU A 148 -10.00 -6.35 -25.93
N ASP A 149 -10.88 -6.73 -26.85
CA ASP A 149 -12.10 -7.46 -26.52
C ASP A 149 -11.80 -8.96 -26.50
N LEU A 150 -11.64 -9.50 -25.29
CA LEU A 150 -11.29 -10.90 -25.04
C LEU A 150 -12.51 -11.76 -24.71
N GLU A 151 -13.74 -11.24 -24.84
CA GLU A 151 -14.95 -12.00 -24.54
C GLU A 151 -15.05 -13.26 -25.42
N GLY A 152 -15.23 -14.42 -24.78
CA GLY A 152 -15.30 -15.73 -25.45
C GLY A 152 -13.98 -16.23 -26.06
N LYS A 153 -12.87 -15.51 -25.91
CA LYS A 153 -11.54 -15.95 -26.35
C LYS A 153 -10.89 -16.80 -25.28
N ALA A 154 -10.17 -17.85 -25.69
CA ALA A 154 -9.32 -18.61 -24.78
C ALA A 154 -7.98 -17.88 -24.52
N PHE A 155 -8.06 -16.68 -23.93
CA PHE A 155 -6.90 -15.91 -23.48
C PHE A 155 -6.78 -16.01 -21.96
N LEU A 156 -5.76 -16.73 -21.51
CA LEU A 156 -5.57 -17.14 -20.13
C LEU A 156 -4.32 -16.50 -19.55
N LEU A 157 -4.34 -16.26 -18.24
CA LEU A 157 -3.26 -15.58 -17.54
C LEU A 157 -2.65 -16.45 -16.46
N LEU A 158 -1.32 -16.46 -16.40
CA LEU A 158 -0.59 -17.16 -15.34
C LEU A 158 0.46 -16.23 -14.72
N ASP A 159 0.23 -15.87 -13.46
CA ASP A 159 1.15 -15.08 -12.65
C ASP A 159 2.31 -15.97 -12.16
N LEU A 160 3.51 -15.72 -12.68
CA LEU A 160 4.75 -16.42 -12.39
C LEU A 160 5.25 -16.20 -10.94
N ASP A 161 4.85 -15.12 -10.29
CA ASP A 161 5.23 -14.85 -8.90
C ASP A 161 4.36 -15.65 -7.93
N LYS A 162 3.10 -15.91 -8.29
CA LYS A 162 2.19 -16.79 -7.53
C LYS A 162 2.39 -18.27 -7.84
N ASN A 163 2.80 -18.58 -9.07
CA ASN A 163 2.91 -19.95 -9.60
C ASN A 163 4.38 -20.35 -9.85
N THR A 164 5.25 -20.20 -8.84
CA THR A 164 6.70 -20.43 -8.99
C THR A 164 7.09 -21.85 -9.41
N ASN A 165 6.23 -22.84 -9.12
CA ASN A 165 6.41 -24.24 -9.51
C ASN A 165 6.09 -24.53 -10.99
N VAL A 166 5.63 -23.55 -11.77
CA VAL A 166 5.32 -23.73 -13.19
C VAL A 166 6.52 -24.18 -14.02
N PHE A 167 7.73 -23.81 -13.59
CA PHE A 167 8.98 -24.19 -14.25
C PHE A 167 9.38 -25.65 -13.99
N ASP A 168 8.79 -26.29 -12.97
CA ASP A 168 9.07 -27.69 -12.59
C ASP A 168 8.11 -28.68 -13.26
N LEU A 169 7.22 -28.21 -14.15
CA LEU A 169 6.28 -29.07 -14.87
C LEU A 169 7.04 -30.11 -15.73
N THR A 170 7.01 -31.36 -15.29
CA THR A 170 7.57 -32.52 -15.97
C THR A 170 6.63 -33.11 -17.01
N GLU A 171 5.32 -32.98 -16.79
CA GLU A 171 4.26 -33.39 -17.71
C GLU A 171 3.79 -32.14 -18.46
N LYS A 172 4.49 -31.81 -19.53
CA LYS A 172 4.14 -30.71 -20.44
C LYS A 172 4.34 -31.18 -21.86
N GLY A 173 3.55 -30.64 -22.79
CA GLY A 173 3.85 -30.77 -24.21
C GLY A 173 5.23 -30.23 -24.59
N ASP A 174 5.59 -30.35 -25.86
CA ASP A 174 6.93 -30.05 -26.38
C ASP A 174 7.27 -28.53 -26.37
N PHE A 175 7.37 -27.93 -25.19
CA PHE A 175 7.78 -26.54 -24.97
C PHE A 175 8.61 -26.40 -23.69
N THR A 176 9.46 -25.37 -23.64
CA THR A 176 10.28 -25.07 -22.46
C THR A 176 10.13 -23.64 -22.04
N LEU A 177 9.53 -23.44 -20.85
CA LEU A 177 9.45 -22.14 -20.19
C LEU A 177 10.85 -21.67 -19.75
N ASP A 178 11.12 -20.38 -19.91
CA ASP A 178 12.37 -19.75 -19.54
C ASP A 178 12.17 -18.96 -18.23
N ASN A 179 12.76 -19.46 -17.14
CA ASN A 179 12.61 -18.86 -15.81
C ASN A 179 13.31 -17.49 -15.66
N THR A 180 14.15 -17.11 -16.63
CA THR A 180 14.81 -15.81 -16.68
C THR A 180 13.92 -14.73 -17.30
N ARG A 181 12.76 -15.11 -17.84
CA ARG A 181 11.81 -14.18 -18.47
C ARG A 181 10.75 -13.73 -17.48
N ASP A 182 10.35 -12.48 -17.68
CA ASP A 182 9.24 -11.87 -16.95
C ASP A 182 7.90 -12.01 -17.69
N ASN A 183 7.97 -12.22 -19.01
CA ASN A 183 6.81 -12.31 -19.88
C ASN A 183 7.04 -13.39 -20.94
N MET A 184 6.07 -14.27 -21.14
CA MET A 184 6.07 -15.29 -22.21
C MET A 184 4.63 -15.51 -22.68
N LEU A 185 4.44 -15.90 -23.94
CA LEU A 185 3.14 -16.27 -24.47
C LEU A 185 3.22 -17.68 -25.05
N LEU A 186 2.48 -18.61 -24.48
CA LEU A 186 2.27 -19.93 -25.06
C LEU A 186 1.00 -19.89 -25.91
N ILE A 187 1.10 -20.42 -27.12
CA ILE A 187 -0.02 -20.61 -28.03
C ILE A 187 -0.15 -22.11 -28.23
N PHE A 188 -1.28 -22.67 -27.83
CA PHE A 188 -1.64 -24.04 -28.08
C PHE A 188 -2.65 -24.10 -29.22
N ASN A 189 -2.26 -24.78 -30.31
CA ASN A 189 -3.17 -25.11 -31.39
C ASN A 189 -3.73 -26.52 -31.16
N VAL A 190 -5.02 -26.58 -30.81
CA VAL A 190 -5.73 -27.81 -30.43
C VAL A 190 -5.90 -28.73 -31.64
N GLU A 191 -6.25 -28.21 -32.80
CA GLU A 191 -6.42 -29.02 -34.02
C GLU A 191 -5.08 -29.58 -34.51
N ALA A 192 -4.03 -28.77 -34.52
CA ALA A 192 -2.71 -29.18 -34.97
C ALA A 192 -1.91 -29.95 -33.89
N GLN A 193 -2.37 -29.95 -32.64
CA GLN A 193 -1.69 -30.58 -31.51
C GLN A 193 -0.25 -30.07 -31.35
N THR A 194 -0.06 -28.75 -31.41
CA THR A 194 1.26 -28.10 -31.37
C THR A 194 1.30 -26.92 -30.42
N PHE A 195 2.47 -26.70 -29.82
CA PHE A 195 2.77 -25.57 -28.97
C PHE A 195 3.75 -24.62 -29.66
N GLN A 196 3.51 -23.32 -29.49
CA GLN A 196 4.43 -22.25 -29.87
C GLN A 196 4.65 -21.34 -28.67
N LEU A 197 5.91 -21.10 -28.32
CA LEU A 197 6.26 -20.22 -27.21
C LEU A 197 6.95 -18.97 -27.72
N GLU A 198 6.35 -17.81 -27.48
CA GLU A 198 6.93 -16.51 -27.78
C GLU A 198 7.50 -15.87 -26.50
N ILE A 199 8.76 -15.45 -26.58
CA ILE A 199 9.52 -14.89 -25.43
C ILE A 199 9.97 -13.44 -25.68
N ARG A 200 9.88 -12.97 -26.93
CA ARG A 200 10.23 -11.60 -27.28
C ARG A 200 8.97 -10.76 -27.23
N VAL A 201 9.01 -9.63 -26.52
CA VAL A 201 7.89 -8.69 -26.38
C VAL A 201 7.27 -8.36 -27.74
N VAL A 202 8.08 -8.08 -28.76
CA VAL A 202 7.60 -7.75 -30.12
C VAL A 202 6.77 -8.88 -30.75
N ASP A 203 7.17 -10.15 -30.57
CA ASP A 203 6.38 -11.27 -31.10
C ASP A 203 5.12 -11.50 -30.28
N ILE A 204 5.21 -11.43 -28.95
CA ILE A 204 4.06 -11.51 -28.04
C ILE A 204 3.00 -10.48 -28.45
N VAL A 205 3.40 -9.21 -28.58
CA VAL A 205 2.55 -8.12 -29.03
C VAL A 205 1.96 -8.39 -30.42
N ARG A 206 2.74 -8.92 -31.36
CA ARG A 206 2.25 -9.28 -32.69
C ARG A 206 1.17 -10.35 -32.63
N GLU A 207 1.34 -11.38 -31.82
CA GLU A 207 0.38 -12.47 -31.70
C GLU A 207 -0.89 -12.04 -30.96
N ILE A 208 -0.75 -11.28 -29.87
CA ILE A 208 -1.89 -10.72 -29.11
C ILE A 208 -2.77 -9.82 -29.99
N ASN A 209 -2.18 -8.99 -30.86
CA ASN A 209 -2.94 -8.12 -31.77
C ASN A 209 -3.74 -8.86 -32.86
N LYS A 210 -3.63 -10.19 -32.96
CA LYS A 210 -4.45 -10.99 -33.89
C LYS A 210 -5.78 -11.44 -33.29
N LEU A 211 -5.98 -11.22 -31.99
CA LEU A 211 -7.15 -11.68 -31.22
C LEU A 211 -8.42 -10.87 -31.50
#